data_AF-A0AAW1BKJ4-F1
#
_entry.id   AF-A0AAW1BKJ4-F1
#
_cell.length_a   1.000
_cell.length_b   1.000
_cell.length_c   1.000
_cell.angle_alpha   90.00
_cell.angle_beta   90.00
_cell.angle_gamma   90.00
#
_symmetry.space_group_name_H-M   'P 1'
#
loop_
_entity.id
_entity.type
_entity.pdbx_description
1 polymer ?
#
loop_
_entity_poly.entity_id
_entity_poly.type
_entity_poly.pdbx_seq_one_letter_code
_entity_poly.pdbx_strand_id
1 'polypeptide(L)'
;IPDRGKQAAMEQKKFWLLAMVLVLGFSSLANGFFLKLRELYLTVPGQCQVEPNARVNCGYPYISAQECYNRGCCFDSSIAGVIWCFFPKDNTGIDSQNADVMLIPTNDATVDLPGSLPRNAKIKDVASVQQCQESLGALNQPLQNVIDLYRKVCPTDVKLQKNCGYPGIPADKCAKRKCCFDSKPPGVPWCFFHIIVEEGKEQVSVSMNATTF
;
A
#
# COMPACT_ATOMS: atom_id res chain seq x y z
N ILE A 1 55.55 48.57 33.05
CA ILE A 1 54.41 48.41 32.10
C ILE A 1 54.36 46.92 31.77
N PRO A 2 53.41 46.13 32.32
CA PRO A 2 53.40 44.70 32.10
C PRO A 2 52.83 44.38 30.70
N ASP A 3 53.49 43.44 30.03
CA ASP A 3 53.26 42.98 28.65
C ASP A 3 51.82 42.50 28.42
N ARG A 4 51.05 43.32 27.69
CA ARG A 4 49.67 43.06 27.27
C ARG A 4 49.55 41.90 26.26
N GLY A 5 50.66 41.36 25.76
CA GLY A 5 50.72 40.29 24.75
C GLY A 5 50.51 38.87 25.28
N LYS A 6 50.81 38.58 26.55
CA LYS A 6 50.64 37.21 27.11
C LYS A 6 49.22 36.92 27.62
N GLN A 7 48.43 37.96 27.88
CA GLN A 7 47.03 37.82 28.34
C GLN A 7 46.09 37.38 27.21
N ALA A 8 46.38 37.71 25.95
CA ALA A 8 45.56 37.32 24.80
C ALA A 8 45.64 35.81 24.49
N ALA A 9 46.79 35.17 24.75
CA ALA A 9 46.99 33.75 24.45
C ALA A 9 46.32 32.80 25.46
N MET A 10 46.05 33.26 26.69
CA MET A 10 45.40 32.46 27.74
C MET A 10 43.88 32.50 27.65
N GLU A 11 43.31 33.45 26.92
CA GLU A 11 41.87 33.55 26.65
C GLU A 11 41.49 32.78 25.38
N GLN A 12 42.33 32.78 24.34
CA GLN A 12 42.03 32.05 23.09
C GLN A 12 41.93 30.52 23.28
N LYS A 13 42.77 29.93 24.15
CA LYS A 13 42.72 28.50 24.48
C LYS A 13 41.47 28.13 25.28
N LYS A 14 41.00 29.04 26.15
CA LYS A 14 39.75 28.87 26.91
C LYS A 14 38.55 28.92 25.98
N PHE A 15 38.54 29.83 24.99
CA PHE A 15 37.50 29.88 23.96
C PHE A 15 37.43 28.59 23.14
N TRP A 16 38.59 28.05 22.73
CA TRP A 16 38.64 26.79 21.97
C TRP A 16 38.16 25.59 22.79
N LEU A 17 38.54 25.51 24.07
CA LEU A 17 38.06 24.45 24.97
C LEU A 17 36.55 24.57 25.25
N LEU A 18 36.03 25.79 25.44
CA LEU A 18 34.59 26.03 25.60
C LEU A 18 33.80 25.65 24.34
N ALA A 19 34.32 25.96 23.15
CA ALA A 19 33.70 25.57 21.88
C ALA A 19 33.68 24.04 21.71
N MET A 20 34.76 23.34 22.06
CA MET A 20 34.82 21.87 22.02
C MET A 20 33.84 21.22 23.00
N VAL A 21 33.73 21.75 24.22
CA VAL A 21 32.77 21.27 25.23
C VAL A 21 31.32 21.53 24.79
N LEU A 22 31.05 22.67 24.15
CA LEU A 22 29.73 22.96 23.57
C LEU A 22 29.41 21.97 22.44
N VAL A 23 30.30 21.75 21.47
CA VAL A 23 30.06 20.82 20.35
C VAL A 23 29.87 19.38 20.81
N LEU A 24 30.69 18.90 21.75
CA LEU A 24 30.56 17.54 22.31
C LEU A 24 29.33 17.40 23.23
N GLY A 25 28.97 18.46 23.98
CA GLY A 25 27.74 18.53 24.77
C GLY A 25 26.48 18.54 23.92
N PHE A 26 26.46 19.35 22.84
CA PHE A 26 25.33 19.41 21.90
C PHE A 26 25.15 18.09 21.13
N SER A 27 26.23 17.37 20.83
CA SER A 27 26.16 16.04 20.20
C SER A 27 25.45 15.00 21.09
N SER A 28 25.63 15.10 22.41
CA SER A 28 24.96 14.23 23.39
C SER A 28 23.48 14.58 23.55
N LEU A 29 23.13 15.86 23.44
CA LEU A 29 21.75 16.35 23.44
C LEU A 29 21.00 15.97 22.16
N ALA A 30 21.64 16.00 20.99
CA ALA A 30 21.02 15.59 19.72
C ALA A 30 20.64 14.10 19.72
N ASN A 31 21.53 13.23 20.23
CA ASN A 31 21.28 11.78 20.29
C ASN A 31 20.21 11.40 21.34
N GLY A 32 20.21 12.06 22.51
CA GLY A 32 19.20 11.84 23.54
C GLY A 32 17.82 12.41 23.18
N PHE A 33 17.78 13.55 22.49
CA PHE A 33 16.55 14.17 22.03
C PHE A 33 15.90 13.40 20.87
N PHE A 34 16.69 12.88 19.91
CA PHE A 34 16.17 12.06 18.81
C PHE A 34 15.56 10.73 19.28
N LEU A 35 16.17 10.05 20.26
CA LEU A 35 15.60 8.82 20.81
C LEU A 35 14.30 9.09 21.60
N LYS A 36 14.23 10.21 22.32
CA LYS A 36 13.03 10.61 23.08
C LYS A 36 11.89 11.12 22.19
N LEU A 37 12.21 11.74 21.05
CA LEU A 37 11.24 12.05 20.00
C LEU A 37 10.72 10.80 19.30
N ARG A 38 11.54 9.76 19.12
CA ARG A 38 11.09 8.47 18.58
C ARG A 38 10.10 7.77 19.51
N GLU A 39 10.31 7.81 20.83
CA GLU A 39 9.33 7.28 21.80
C GLU A 39 8.06 8.13 21.90
N LEU A 40 8.16 9.46 21.78
CA LEU A 40 7.01 10.36 21.85
C LEU A 40 6.15 10.37 20.57
N TYR A 41 6.75 10.13 19.40
CA TYR A 41 6.03 10.09 18.12
C TYR A 41 5.26 8.78 17.92
N LEU A 42 5.71 7.67 18.52
CA LEU A 42 5.08 6.36 18.35
C LEU A 42 3.89 6.09 19.28
N THR A 43 3.65 6.97 20.26
CA THR A 43 2.59 6.79 21.28
C THR A 43 1.86 8.09 21.59
N VAL A 44 1.26 8.74 20.58
CA VAL A 44 0.30 9.82 20.85
C VAL A 44 -0.98 9.20 21.46
N PRO A 45 -1.33 9.48 22.72
CA PRO A 45 -2.50 8.93 23.37
C PRO A 45 -3.76 9.44 22.67
N GLY A 46 -4.50 8.55 22.01
CA GLY A 46 -5.74 8.87 21.29
C GLY A 46 -5.79 8.41 19.83
N GLN A 47 -4.64 8.12 19.20
CA GLN A 47 -4.56 7.68 17.81
C GLN A 47 -5.28 6.34 17.55
N CYS A 48 -5.38 5.48 18.56
CA CYS A 48 -6.00 4.16 18.44
C CYS A 48 -7.48 4.09 18.84
N GLN A 49 -8.11 5.20 19.18
CA GLN A 49 -9.55 5.23 19.50
C GLN A 49 -10.42 5.27 18.24
N VAL A 50 -10.38 4.18 17.46
CA VAL A 50 -11.20 3.99 16.26
C VAL A 50 -12.37 3.05 16.57
N GLU A 51 -13.58 3.52 16.29
CA GLU A 51 -14.80 2.73 16.49
C GLU A 51 -14.76 1.46 15.62
N PRO A 52 -15.15 0.28 16.13
CA PRO A 52 -14.98 -1.01 15.45
C PRO A 52 -15.44 -1.05 14.00
N ASN A 53 -16.55 -0.38 13.69
CA ASN A 53 -17.15 -0.35 12.36
C ASN A 53 -16.45 0.62 11.38
N ALA A 54 -15.66 1.56 11.91
CA ALA A 54 -14.89 2.53 11.13
C ALA A 54 -13.43 2.12 10.94
N ARG A 55 -13.01 0.98 11.50
CA ARG A 55 -11.63 0.48 11.39
C ARG A 55 -11.30 0.09 9.96
N VAL A 56 -10.14 0.54 9.49
CA VAL A 56 -9.57 0.14 8.20
C VAL A 56 -8.41 -0.83 8.46
N ASN A 57 -8.43 -2.00 7.81
CA ASN A 57 -7.45 -3.06 8.04
C ASN A 57 -6.03 -2.64 7.63
N CYS A 58 -5.07 -2.81 8.53
CA CYS A 58 -3.64 -2.56 8.31
C CYS A 58 -2.78 -3.85 8.25
N GLY A 59 -3.36 -4.99 8.64
CA GLY A 59 -2.66 -6.26 8.79
C GLY A 59 -3.21 -7.40 7.93
N TYR A 60 -2.73 -8.60 8.22
CA TYR A 60 -3.23 -9.86 7.65
C TYR A 60 -4.03 -10.64 8.72
N PRO A 61 -4.87 -11.63 8.32
CA PRO A 61 -5.61 -12.45 9.27
C PRO A 61 -4.69 -13.12 10.30
N TYR A 62 -5.11 -13.17 11.56
CA TYR A 62 -4.36 -13.79 12.66
C TYR A 62 -2.99 -13.13 12.96
N ILE A 63 -2.78 -11.88 12.53
CA ILE A 63 -1.60 -11.09 12.92
C ILE A 63 -1.53 -10.95 14.45
N SER A 64 -0.33 -11.04 15.02
CA SER A 64 -0.11 -10.80 16.45
C SER A 64 -0.20 -9.31 16.78
N ALA A 65 -0.54 -8.99 18.03
CA ALA A 65 -0.59 -7.60 18.47
C ALA A 65 0.75 -6.88 18.25
N GLN A 66 1.86 -7.53 18.60
CA GLN A 66 3.20 -6.98 18.44
C GLN A 66 3.56 -6.70 16.97
N GLU A 67 3.24 -7.63 16.06
CA GLU A 67 3.50 -7.43 14.63
C GLU A 67 2.63 -6.31 14.06
N CYS A 68 1.38 -6.16 14.52
CA CYS A 68 0.54 -5.04 14.15
C CYS A 68 1.15 -3.69 14.59
N TYR A 69 1.64 -3.60 15.83
CA TYR A 69 2.29 -2.39 16.33
C TYR A 69 3.60 -2.08 15.60
N ASN A 70 4.39 -3.10 15.26
CA ASN A 70 5.63 -2.93 14.47
C ASN A 70 5.37 -2.32 13.08
N ARG A 71 4.17 -2.54 12.53
CA ARG A 71 3.72 -1.95 11.27
C ARG A 71 3.23 -0.50 11.42
N GLY A 72 3.29 0.07 12.61
CA GLY A 72 2.82 1.42 12.91
C GLY A 72 1.30 1.52 13.03
N CYS A 73 0.62 0.42 13.37
CA CYS A 73 -0.83 0.34 13.44
C CYS A 73 -1.34 0.03 14.85
N CYS A 74 -2.64 0.17 15.03
CA CYS A 74 -3.34 -0.08 16.29
C CYS A 74 -3.89 -1.49 16.33
N PHE A 75 -3.80 -2.14 17.50
CA PHE A 75 -4.35 -3.47 17.72
C PHE A 75 -5.40 -3.46 18.84
N ASP A 76 -6.59 -3.98 18.57
CA ASP A 76 -7.63 -4.19 19.58
C ASP A 76 -8.47 -5.44 19.25
N SER A 77 -8.31 -6.47 20.09
CA SER A 77 -9.03 -7.74 20.02
C SER A 77 -10.18 -7.87 21.03
N SER A 78 -10.60 -6.78 21.69
CA SER A 78 -11.67 -6.81 22.70
C SER A 78 -13.04 -7.18 22.14
N ILE A 79 -13.23 -7.03 20.82
CA ILE A 79 -14.49 -7.32 20.11
C ILE A 79 -14.22 -8.38 19.05
N ALA A 80 -14.97 -9.49 19.09
CA ALA A 80 -14.87 -10.55 18.11
C ALA A 80 -15.57 -10.17 16.78
N GLY A 81 -15.09 -10.70 15.66
CA GLY A 81 -15.72 -10.53 14.35
C GLY A 81 -15.45 -9.21 13.64
N VAL A 82 -14.63 -8.33 14.22
CA VAL A 82 -14.21 -7.04 13.62
C VAL A 82 -12.71 -7.04 13.30
N ILE A 83 -12.24 -5.97 12.64
CA ILE A 83 -10.83 -5.78 12.33
C ILE A 83 -10.05 -5.50 13.62
N TRP A 84 -9.08 -6.37 13.93
CA TRP A 84 -8.23 -6.24 15.12
C TRP A 84 -7.00 -5.39 14.88
N CYS A 85 -6.38 -5.46 13.70
CA CYS A 85 -5.24 -4.62 13.32
C CYS A 85 -5.67 -3.53 12.33
N PHE A 86 -5.66 -2.28 12.76
CA PHE A 86 -6.23 -1.16 12.00
C PHE A 86 -5.35 0.09 12.02
N PHE A 87 -5.55 0.96 11.03
CA PHE A 87 -4.87 2.25 10.98
C PHE A 87 -5.33 3.19 12.11
N PRO A 88 -4.43 3.99 12.70
CA PRO A 88 -4.82 5.03 13.65
C PRO A 88 -5.73 6.09 13.02
N LYS A 89 -6.50 6.81 13.84
CA LYS A 89 -7.17 8.06 13.47
C LYS A 89 -6.12 9.16 13.38
N ASP A 90 -5.56 9.34 12.18
CA ASP A 90 -4.74 10.44 11.69
C ASP A 90 -4.36 11.56 12.69
N ASN A 91 -3.07 11.83 12.84
CA ASN A 91 -2.57 13.19 13.12
C ASN A 91 -2.11 13.93 11.86
N THR A 92 -2.31 13.35 10.68
CA THR A 92 -1.99 13.97 9.40
C THR A 92 -3.19 13.77 8.50
N GLY A 93 -3.90 14.86 8.19
CA GLY A 93 -4.97 14.87 7.20
C GLY A 93 -4.47 14.39 5.85
N ILE A 94 -4.51 13.07 5.67
CA ILE A 94 -4.57 12.38 4.39
C ILE A 94 -5.77 11.46 4.52
N ASP A 95 -6.92 12.11 4.41
CA ASP A 95 -8.18 11.59 3.94
C ASP A 95 -7.99 10.37 3.00
N SER A 96 -8.40 9.21 3.51
CA SER A 96 -8.44 7.92 2.81
C SER A 96 -9.49 7.86 1.69
N GLN A 97 -9.56 8.89 0.86
CA GLN A 97 -10.24 8.85 -0.44
C GLN A 97 -9.27 9.04 -1.62
N ASN A 98 -7.96 9.25 -1.37
CA ASN A 98 -6.99 9.47 -2.44
C ASN A 98 -5.73 8.61 -2.25
N ALA A 99 -5.78 7.37 -2.73
CA ALA A 99 -4.65 6.43 -2.71
C ALA A 99 -3.71 6.66 -3.91
N ASP A 100 -3.22 7.88 -4.12
CA ASP A 100 -2.33 8.18 -5.26
C ASP A 100 -1.33 9.33 -5.03
N VAL A 101 -0.80 9.50 -3.82
CA VAL A 101 0.36 10.39 -3.63
C VAL A 101 1.44 9.74 -2.79
N MET A 102 2.35 9.06 -3.47
CA MET A 102 3.72 8.87 -3.00
C MET A 102 4.42 10.23 -3.09
N LEU A 103 4.50 10.98 -1.98
CA LEU A 103 5.31 12.20 -1.95
C LEU A 103 6.80 11.81 -1.91
N ILE A 104 7.41 11.70 -3.09
CA ILE A 104 8.85 11.89 -3.25
C ILE A 104 9.06 13.41 -3.36
N PRO A 105 9.98 14.03 -2.61
CA PRO A 105 10.28 15.45 -2.77
C PRO A 105 11.08 15.63 -4.06
N THR A 106 10.40 15.97 -5.16
CA THR A 106 11.07 16.48 -6.35
C THR A 106 10.95 17.99 -6.36
N ASN A 107 12.00 18.65 -5.88
CA ASN A 107 12.31 20.03 -6.22
C ASN A 107 12.77 20.07 -7.68
N ASP A 108 11.83 20.10 -8.63
CA ASP A 108 12.07 20.65 -9.96
C ASP A 108 10.76 21.02 -10.67
N ALA A 109 10.87 21.94 -11.62
CA ALA A 109 9.83 22.77 -12.24
C ALA A 109 8.51 22.09 -12.65
N THR A 110 7.42 22.87 -12.55
CA THR A 110 6.13 22.60 -13.20
C THR A 110 6.30 22.39 -14.69
N VAL A 111 6.21 21.14 -15.14
CA VAL A 111 6.01 20.81 -16.56
C VAL A 111 4.51 20.81 -16.78
N ASP A 112 3.99 21.90 -17.37
CA ASP A 112 2.65 21.93 -17.94
C ASP A 112 2.56 20.91 -19.09
N LEU A 113 1.89 19.78 -18.85
CA LEU A 113 1.44 18.91 -19.95
C LEU A 113 0.12 19.45 -20.52
N PRO A 114 0.00 19.66 -21.85
CA PRO A 114 -1.25 20.04 -22.47
C PRO A 114 -2.16 18.81 -22.54
N GLY A 115 -3.17 18.73 -21.68
CA GLY A 115 -4.03 17.54 -21.66
C GLY A 115 -5.24 17.52 -20.73
N SER A 116 -5.65 18.65 -20.15
CA SER A 116 -6.91 18.70 -19.39
C SER A 116 -8.11 18.78 -20.35
N LEU A 117 -8.62 17.62 -20.77
CA LEU A 117 -9.90 17.52 -21.47
C LEU A 117 -11.05 17.99 -20.54
N PRO A 118 -11.96 18.86 -21.03
CA PRO A 118 -13.08 19.33 -20.22
C PRO A 118 -14.10 18.21 -19.99
N ARG A 119 -14.62 18.16 -18.75
CA ARG A 119 -15.55 17.14 -18.21
C ARG A 119 -16.89 16.97 -18.93
N ASN A 120 -17.16 17.68 -20.04
CA ASN A 120 -18.44 17.65 -20.77
C ASN A 120 -18.27 17.82 -22.30
N ALA A 121 -17.24 17.23 -22.91
CA ALA A 121 -17.18 17.12 -24.36
C ALA A 121 -18.17 16.03 -24.84
N LYS A 122 -19.28 16.45 -25.47
CA LYS A 122 -20.16 15.53 -26.21
C LYS A 122 -19.40 15.05 -27.43
N ILE A 123 -18.87 13.83 -27.38
CA ILE A 123 -18.19 13.18 -28.51
C ILE A 123 -19.20 13.10 -29.65
N LYS A 124 -19.00 13.87 -30.73
CA LYS A 124 -19.92 13.89 -31.87
C LYS A 124 -19.51 12.98 -33.03
N ASP A 125 -18.38 12.29 -32.96
CA ASP A 125 -17.92 11.44 -34.06
C ASP A 125 -17.50 10.04 -33.57
N VAL A 126 -18.48 9.15 -33.46
CA VAL A 126 -18.32 7.71 -33.16
C VAL A 126 -17.51 6.98 -34.26
N ALA A 127 -17.38 7.58 -35.44
CA ALA A 127 -16.67 7.01 -36.58
C ALA A 127 -15.15 6.85 -36.36
N SER A 128 -14.54 7.62 -35.45
CA SER A 128 -13.10 7.54 -35.15
C SER A 128 -12.74 6.48 -34.10
N VAL A 129 -13.72 5.94 -33.36
CA VAL A 129 -13.47 4.91 -32.34
C VAL A 129 -13.37 3.52 -32.97
N GLN A 130 -14.20 3.26 -33.99
CA GLN A 130 -14.23 1.97 -34.69
C GLN A 130 -12.90 1.66 -35.41
N GLN A 131 -12.27 2.69 -36.00
CA GLN A 131 -11.01 2.54 -36.75
C GLN A 131 -9.83 2.12 -35.85
N CYS A 132 -9.85 2.47 -34.56
CA CYS A 132 -8.85 1.99 -33.60
C CYS A 132 -9.08 0.54 -33.16
N GLN A 133 -10.32 0.04 -33.21
CA GLN A 133 -10.66 -1.31 -32.73
C GLN A 133 -10.22 -2.40 -33.72
N GLU A 134 -10.22 -2.14 -35.02
CA GLU A 134 -9.84 -3.14 -36.03
C GLU A 134 -8.31 -3.32 -36.15
N SER A 135 -7.53 -2.28 -35.86
CA SER A 135 -6.05 -2.36 -35.91
C SER A 135 -5.41 -2.97 -34.66
N LEU A 136 -6.15 -3.07 -33.55
CA LEU A 136 -5.72 -3.72 -32.30
C LEU A 136 -6.12 -5.20 -32.20
N GLY A 137 -6.97 -5.70 -33.11
CA GLY A 137 -7.44 -7.08 -33.10
C GLY A 137 -6.38 -8.11 -33.50
N ALA A 138 -5.42 -7.76 -34.37
CA ALA A 138 -4.44 -8.70 -34.92
C ALA A 138 -3.16 -8.87 -34.09
N LEU A 139 -2.81 -7.91 -33.22
CA LEU A 139 -1.67 -8.02 -32.30
C LEU A 139 -2.03 -8.57 -30.91
N ASN A 140 -3.33 -8.59 -30.55
CA ASN A 140 -3.83 -9.13 -29.28
C ASN A 140 -4.26 -10.60 -29.34
N GLN A 141 -4.32 -11.22 -30.52
CA GLN A 141 -4.73 -12.62 -30.67
C GLN A 141 -3.85 -13.64 -29.91
N PRO A 142 -2.50 -13.60 -29.95
CA PRO A 142 -1.70 -14.59 -29.22
C PRO A 142 -1.86 -14.45 -27.69
N LEU A 143 -2.11 -13.24 -27.18
CA LEU A 143 -2.31 -13.02 -25.74
C LEU A 143 -3.75 -13.34 -25.29
N GLN A 144 -4.77 -13.05 -26.12
CA GLN A 144 -6.15 -13.38 -25.82
C GLN A 144 -6.37 -14.91 -25.78
N ASN A 145 -5.73 -15.65 -26.69
CA ASN A 145 -5.74 -17.12 -26.68
C ASN A 145 -5.09 -17.70 -25.41
N VAL A 146 -4.06 -17.04 -24.86
CA VAL A 146 -3.46 -17.43 -23.58
C VAL A 146 -4.40 -17.10 -22.42
N ILE A 147 -5.07 -15.96 -22.42
CA ILE A 147 -6.06 -15.60 -21.38
C ILE A 147 -7.21 -16.61 -21.35
N ASP A 148 -7.62 -17.15 -22.50
CA ASP A 148 -8.68 -18.16 -22.59
C ASP A 148 -8.26 -19.54 -22.04
N LEU A 149 -6.95 -19.84 -21.94
CA LEU A 149 -6.44 -21.03 -21.23
C LEU A 149 -6.61 -20.92 -19.71
N TYR A 150 -6.75 -19.71 -19.18
CA TYR A 150 -6.77 -19.45 -17.74
C TYR A 150 -8.13 -18.93 -17.30
N ARG A 151 -9.01 -19.83 -16.85
CA ARG A 151 -10.35 -19.45 -16.36
C ARG A 151 -10.32 -19.06 -14.88
N LYS A 152 -11.04 -17.98 -14.54
CA LYS A 152 -11.38 -17.64 -13.15
C LYS A 152 -12.51 -18.51 -12.65
N VAL A 153 -12.28 -19.24 -11.57
CA VAL A 153 -13.29 -20.12 -10.95
C VAL A 153 -13.38 -19.88 -9.45
N CYS A 154 -14.54 -20.16 -8.87
CA CYS A 154 -14.71 -20.17 -7.43
C CYS A 154 -14.21 -21.51 -6.88
N PRO A 155 -13.14 -21.52 -6.06
CA PRO A 155 -12.63 -22.77 -5.50
C PRO A 155 -13.69 -23.41 -4.59
N THR A 156 -13.99 -24.68 -4.83
CA THR A 156 -14.86 -25.48 -3.95
C THR A 156 -14.10 -26.07 -2.77
N ASP A 157 -12.79 -26.27 -2.90
CA ASP A 157 -11.93 -26.68 -1.78
C ASP A 157 -11.74 -25.52 -0.82
N VAL A 158 -12.23 -25.70 0.40
CA VAL A 158 -12.14 -24.78 1.54
C VAL A 158 -10.69 -24.37 1.81
N LYS A 159 -9.70 -25.23 1.58
CA LYS A 159 -8.28 -24.91 1.79
C LYS A 159 -7.75 -23.84 0.83
N LEU A 160 -8.39 -23.71 -0.33
CA LEU A 160 -8.03 -22.71 -1.34
C LEU A 160 -8.78 -21.39 -1.14
N GLN A 161 -9.79 -21.34 -0.26
CA GLN A 161 -10.55 -20.14 0.02
C GLN A 161 -9.71 -19.12 0.78
N LYS A 162 -9.38 -18.01 0.11
CA LYS A 162 -8.70 -16.86 0.70
C LYS A 162 -9.72 -15.75 0.95
N ASN A 163 -9.79 -15.24 2.17
CA ASN A 163 -10.77 -14.23 2.57
C ASN A 163 -10.70 -12.96 1.67
N CYS A 164 -11.83 -12.58 1.09
CA CYS A 164 -12.02 -11.35 0.30
C CYS A 164 -13.00 -10.35 0.95
N GLY A 165 -13.59 -10.69 2.09
CA GLY A 165 -14.59 -9.87 2.78
C GLY A 165 -14.37 -9.80 4.29
N TYR A 166 -15.48 -9.77 5.02
CA TYR A 166 -15.52 -9.75 6.48
C TYR A 166 -16.53 -10.79 6.99
N PRO A 167 -16.40 -11.28 8.24
CA PRO A 167 -17.36 -12.23 8.81
C PRO A 167 -18.79 -11.69 8.74
N GLY A 168 -19.73 -12.50 8.23
CA GLY A 168 -21.14 -12.09 8.10
C GLY A 168 -21.45 -11.11 6.97
N ILE A 169 -20.52 -10.88 6.03
CA ILE A 169 -20.80 -10.10 4.81
C ILE A 169 -21.99 -10.70 4.04
N PRO A 170 -22.98 -9.90 3.62
CA PRO A 170 -24.08 -10.41 2.80
C PRO A 170 -23.61 -10.68 1.36
N ALA A 171 -24.24 -11.66 0.71
CA ALA A 171 -23.83 -12.16 -0.60
C ALA A 171 -23.75 -11.05 -1.67
N ASP A 172 -24.67 -10.08 -1.65
CA ASP A 172 -24.69 -8.95 -2.59
C ASP A 172 -23.47 -8.03 -2.44
N LYS A 173 -23.02 -7.80 -1.20
CA LYS A 173 -21.83 -7.01 -0.89
C LYS A 173 -20.55 -7.77 -1.27
N CYS A 174 -20.53 -9.08 -1.07
CA CYS A 174 -19.43 -9.91 -1.57
C CYS A 174 -19.33 -9.88 -3.09
N ALA A 175 -20.46 -10.02 -3.80
CA ALA A 175 -20.51 -9.97 -5.26
C ALA A 175 -20.07 -8.60 -5.81
N LYS A 176 -20.44 -7.49 -5.14
CA LYS A 176 -19.95 -6.13 -5.49
C LYS A 176 -18.43 -6.00 -5.37
N ARG A 177 -17.79 -6.81 -4.51
CA ARG A 177 -16.32 -6.89 -4.38
C ARG A 177 -15.68 -7.81 -5.43
N LYS A 178 -16.47 -8.32 -6.39
CA LYS A 178 -16.04 -9.24 -7.47
C LYS A 178 -15.41 -10.53 -6.93
N CYS A 179 -15.98 -11.05 -5.84
CA CYS A 179 -15.53 -12.26 -5.18
C CYS A 179 -16.60 -13.34 -5.15
N CYS A 180 -16.17 -14.56 -4.82
CA CYS A 180 -17.02 -15.73 -4.67
C CYS A 180 -17.67 -15.73 -3.30
N PHE A 181 -18.92 -16.23 -3.23
CA PHE A 181 -19.66 -16.34 -1.98
C PHE A 181 -20.19 -17.76 -1.79
N ASP A 182 -19.86 -18.39 -0.67
CA ASP A 182 -20.46 -19.65 -0.21
C ASP A 182 -20.57 -19.60 1.32
N SER A 183 -21.78 -19.83 1.84
CA SER A 183 -22.06 -19.77 3.29
C SER A 183 -21.79 -21.10 4.02
N LYS A 184 -21.08 -22.05 3.39
CA LYS A 184 -20.76 -23.36 3.96
C LYS A 184 -19.30 -23.75 3.67
N PRO A 185 -18.67 -24.53 4.57
CA PRO A 185 -19.06 -24.85 5.95
C PRO A 185 -18.94 -23.62 6.90
N PRO A 186 -19.34 -23.72 8.17
CA PRO A 186 -19.02 -22.67 9.15
C PRO A 186 -17.52 -22.67 9.49
N GLY A 187 -17.04 -21.53 10.02
CA GLY A 187 -15.64 -21.39 10.47
C GLY A 187 -14.63 -21.08 9.36
N VAL A 188 -15.10 -20.84 8.13
CA VAL A 188 -14.26 -20.47 6.97
C VAL A 188 -14.76 -19.16 6.35
N PRO A 189 -13.93 -18.44 5.57
CA PRO A 189 -14.35 -17.20 4.94
C PRO A 189 -15.45 -17.43 3.91
N TRP A 190 -16.67 -16.95 4.17
CA TRP A 190 -17.79 -17.11 3.23
C TRP A 190 -17.70 -16.22 2.00
N CYS A 191 -16.90 -15.15 2.05
CA CYS A 191 -16.56 -14.33 0.90
C CYS A 191 -15.07 -14.48 0.60
N PHE A 192 -14.74 -15.04 -0.56
CA PHE A 192 -13.38 -15.45 -0.88
C PHE A 192 -12.99 -15.14 -2.33
N PHE A 193 -11.68 -15.06 -2.58
CA PHE A 193 -11.15 -14.78 -3.92
C PHE A 193 -11.38 -15.93 -4.89
N HIS A 194 -11.53 -15.59 -6.17
CA HIS A 194 -11.46 -16.56 -7.26
C HIS A 194 -10.02 -17.09 -7.41
N ILE A 195 -9.88 -18.33 -7.86
CA ILE A 195 -8.59 -18.87 -8.33
C ILE A 195 -8.57 -18.86 -9.86
N ILE A 196 -7.36 -18.90 -10.41
CA ILE A 196 -7.15 -19.06 -11.84
C ILE A 196 -6.74 -20.51 -12.06
N VAL A 197 -7.44 -21.21 -12.95
CA VAL A 197 -7.14 -22.60 -13.32
C VAL A 197 -6.82 -22.68 -14.81
N GLU A 198 -5.87 -23.54 -15.16
CA GLU A 198 -5.57 -23.88 -16.56
C GLU A 198 -6.62 -24.86 -17.09
N GLU A 199 -7.41 -24.45 -18.07
CA GLU A 199 -8.23 -25.37 -18.86
C GLU A 199 -7.40 -25.93 -20.02
N GLY A 200 -7.08 -27.22 -19.94
CA GLY A 200 -6.54 -27.98 -21.06
C GLY A 200 -5.03 -27.86 -21.26
N LYS A 201 -4.27 -28.76 -20.61
CA LYS A 201 -3.24 -29.50 -21.36
C LYS A 201 -3.91 -30.67 -22.07
N GLU A 202 -4.77 -30.38 -23.04
CA GLU A 202 -4.90 -31.32 -24.16
C GLU A 202 -3.63 -31.11 -24.98
N GLN A 203 -2.82 -32.15 -25.14
CA GLN A 203 -1.62 -32.04 -25.95
C GLN A 203 -2.03 -31.69 -27.38
N VAL A 204 -1.94 -30.40 -27.73
CA VAL A 204 -1.82 -30.00 -29.11
C VAL A 204 -0.45 -30.47 -29.54
N SER A 205 -0.38 -31.72 -30.02
CA SER A 205 0.70 -32.17 -30.87
C SER A 205 0.64 -31.32 -32.13
N VAL A 206 1.34 -30.18 -32.10
CA VAL A 206 1.70 -29.47 -33.32
C VAL A 206 2.67 -30.42 -34.04
N SER A 207 2.15 -31.27 -34.91
CA SER A 207 2.97 -31.93 -35.90
C SER A 207 3.46 -30.83 -36.84
N MET A 208 4.69 -30.35 -36.62
CA MET A 208 5.39 -29.58 -37.63
C MET A 208 5.65 -30.53 -38.80
N ASN A 209 4.78 -30.48 -39.81
CA ASN A 209 5.04 -31.07 -41.11
C ASN A 209 6.13 -30.23 -41.79
N ALA A 210 7.39 -30.62 -41.56
CA ALA A 210 8.52 -30.18 -42.35
C ALA A 210 8.36 -30.72 -43.78
N THR A 211 7.72 -29.93 -44.65
CA THR A 211 7.79 -30.16 -46.09
C THR A 211 8.97 -29.34 -46.62
N THR A 212 10.10 -30.03 -46.69
CA THR A 212 11.09 -30.06 -47.79
C THR A 212 11.30 -28.76 -48.59
N PHE A 213 12.51 -28.19 -48.45
CA PHE A 213 13.26 -27.58 -49.55
C PHE A 213 14.25 -28.62 -50.10
#